data_AF-A0A960MU02-F1
#
_entry.id   AF-A0A960MU02-F1
#
_cell.length_a   1.000
_cell.length_b   1.000
_cell.length_c   1.000
_cell.angle_alpha   90.00
_cell.angle_beta   90.00
_cell.angle_gamma   90.00
#
_symmetry.space_group_name_H-M   'P 1'
#
loop_
_entity.id
_entity.type
_entity.pdbx_description
1 polymer ?
#
loop_
_entity_poly.entity_id
_entity_poly.type
_entity_poly.pdbx_seq_one_letter_code
_entity_poly.pdbx_strand_id
1 'polypeptide(L)'
;MKRLLLSLTLFASVASAQDYLEFSANPGLPGGGKKVVLVAGDEEYRSEETMPMLAKILAKKHGFNCIVLFSTDPQTGYIDPNNQGNIRGTETLADADLMIIGTRFRQLPDDAMANFAKFLNAGKPVIGIRTATHAFTGKAKTGDFKWSEFGLRILGEKWVSHHGGHKREGTRSVLEAANAKHPVLRGVGEIFGLTDVYGVKNLDLSKATLLLRGAVTENLTESSPAVKGPKNEPMQALAWLYHYTAPDGKTQGQSFCTTMGASVDFNDEDLRRLIVNAAYHLTGVEVPAKADVAFVDPFQPTFYGFIKDSGYFKQRKLKPGDFSTGNSPSMGLPESMAKEVASIAGVPKPAESAEAKPPHQPTDEPPIAATVRSQSVAPPEKGERIVLVGNGLAERDTWYSRIETELQLRYPDSGLIFRNMGHVGDTPGFRPHPSRASQWA
;
A
#
# COMPACT_ATOMS: atom_id res chain seq x y z
N MET A 1 50.59 -17.83 35.24
CA MET A 1 49.38 -18.14 34.43
C MET A 1 48.24 -17.25 34.93
N LYS A 2 47.95 -16.13 34.25
CA LYS A 2 46.80 -15.26 34.56
C LYS A 2 45.65 -15.65 33.63
N ARG A 3 44.53 -16.14 34.18
CA ARG A 3 43.31 -16.43 33.43
C ARG A 3 42.47 -15.15 33.36
N LEU A 4 42.22 -14.69 32.14
CA LEU A 4 41.31 -13.60 31.84
C LEU A 4 39.91 -14.20 31.64
N LEU A 5 38.96 -13.91 32.54
CA LEU A 5 37.55 -14.25 32.34
C LEU A 5 36.91 -13.17 31.46
N LEU A 6 36.47 -13.55 30.26
CA LEU A 6 35.61 -12.75 29.41
C LEU A 6 34.16 -12.97 29.86
N SER A 7 33.53 -11.96 30.47
CA SER A 7 32.10 -11.99 30.77
C SER A 7 31.32 -11.62 29.50
N LEU A 8 30.63 -12.60 28.92
CA LEU A 8 29.70 -12.39 27.82
C LEU A 8 28.37 -11.90 28.39
N THR A 9 28.12 -10.59 28.36
CA THR A 9 26.82 -10.00 28.71
C THR A 9 25.81 -10.31 27.61
N LEU A 10 24.94 -11.27 27.87
CA LEU A 10 23.76 -11.57 27.05
C LEU A 10 22.77 -10.41 27.23
N PHE A 11 22.65 -9.53 26.24
CA PHE A 11 21.53 -8.59 26.17
C PHE A 11 20.27 -9.39 25.81
N ALA A 12 19.46 -9.71 26.83
CA ALA A 12 18.11 -10.18 26.62
C ALA A 12 17.30 -9.01 26.03
N SER A 13 17.08 -9.03 24.72
CA SER A 13 16.13 -8.14 24.05
C SER A 13 14.74 -8.52 24.53
N VAL A 14 14.21 -7.77 25.50
CA VAL A 14 12.80 -7.81 25.83
C VAL A 14 12.08 -7.26 24.60
N ALA A 15 11.50 -8.13 23.78
CA ALA A 15 10.67 -7.72 22.65
C ALA A 15 9.43 -7.02 23.21
N SER A 16 9.50 -5.70 23.39
CA SER A 16 8.31 -4.88 23.56
C SER A 16 7.42 -5.10 22.34
N ALA A 17 6.12 -5.31 22.56
CA ALA A 17 5.17 -5.30 21.45
C ALA A 17 5.34 -3.94 20.73
N GLN A 18 5.75 -3.97 19.46
CA GLN A 18 6.04 -2.75 18.71
C GLN A 18 4.73 -1.95 18.60
N ASP A 19 4.74 -0.71 19.10
CA ASP A 19 3.55 0.16 19.15
C ASP A 19 3.08 0.63 17.76
N TYR A 20 3.93 0.45 16.76
CA TYR A 20 3.73 0.75 15.35
C TYR A 20 4.44 -0.31 14.51
N LEU A 21 4.20 -0.30 13.21
CA LEU A 21 4.87 -1.17 12.26
C LEU A 21 5.96 -0.38 11.53
N GLU A 22 7.14 -0.95 11.36
CA GLU A 22 8.27 -0.30 10.70
C GLU A 22 8.81 -1.15 9.55
N PHE A 23 9.09 -0.50 8.43
CA PHE A 23 9.73 -1.09 7.26
C PHE A 23 10.95 -0.25 6.88
N SER A 24 12.14 -0.84 7.02
CA SER A 24 13.35 -0.23 6.50
C SER A 24 13.33 -0.20 4.96
N ALA A 25 13.81 0.92 4.43
CA ALA A 25 14.06 1.14 3.01
C ALA A 25 14.98 0.05 2.44
N ASN A 26 14.67 -0.43 1.23
CA ASN A 26 15.66 -1.17 0.46
C ASN A 26 16.76 -0.21 -0.02
N PRO A 27 18.06 -0.47 0.31
CA PRO A 27 19.15 0.44 -0.03
C PRO A 27 19.31 0.66 -1.53
N GLY A 28 19.78 1.84 -1.93
CA GLY A 28 20.09 2.18 -3.32
C GLY A 28 18.88 2.56 -4.19
N LEU A 29 17.67 2.55 -3.64
CA LEU A 29 16.46 2.96 -4.34
C LEU A 29 16.19 4.47 -4.22
N PRO A 30 15.41 5.07 -5.16
CA PRO A 30 15.31 6.53 -5.31
C PRO A 30 14.82 7.32 -4.09
N GLY A 31 13.98 6.71 -3.24
CA GLY A 31 13.47 7.32 -2.01
C GLY A 31 14.57 7.65 -0.99
N GLY A 32 15.77 7.08 -1.14
CA GLY A 32 16.98 7.51 -0.43
C GLY A 32 16.89 7.42 1.09
N GLY A 33 16.02 6.56 1.63
CA GLY A 33 15.80 6.43 3.07
C GLY A 33 14.98 7.56 3.70
N LYS A 34 14.37 8.46 2.91
CA LYS A 34 13.42 9.46 3.43
C LYS A 34 12.31 8.78 4.23
N LYS A 35 11.89 9.41 5.32
CA LYS A 35 10.94 8.81 6.27
C LYS A 35 9.49 9.17 5.92
N VAL A 36 8.64 8.17 5.71
CA VAL A 36 7.21 8.31 5.48
C VAL A 36 6.46 7.72 6.67
N VAL A 37 5.61 8.53 7.31
CA VAL A 37 4.71 8.06 8.38
C VAL A 37 3.30 7.92 7.81
N LEU A 38 2.76 6.72 7.86
CA LEU A 38 1.43 6.37 7.39
C LEU A 38 0.50 6.20 8.59
N VAL A 39 -0.60 6.94 8.65
CA VAL A 39 -1.48 6.99 9.82
C VAL A 39 -2.84 6.38 9.47
N ALA A 40 -3.12 5.21 10.05
CA ALA A 40 -4.38 4.49 9.93
C ALA A 40 -5.30 4.73 11.14
N GLY A 41 -6.60 4.79 10.89
CA GLY A 41 -7.62 5.08 11.91
C GLY A 41 -8.95 5.48 11.29
N ASP A 42 -9.50 4.58 10.49
CA ASP A 42 -10.80 4.73 9.82
C ASP A 42 -11.61 3.45 10.03
N GLU A 43 -12.75 3.55 10.71
CA GLU A 43 -13.64 2.43 11.04
C GLU A 43 -14.51 1.92 9.88
N GLU A 44 -14.51 2.62 8.75
CA GLU A 44 -15.33 2.31 7.59
C GLU A 44 -14.49 1.78 6.42
N TYR A 45 -13.45 2.50 6.01
CA TYR A 45 -12.74 2.27 4.74
C TYR A 45 -11.45 1.47 4.85
N ARG A 46 -11.15 0.92 6.04
CA ARG A 46 -10.09 -0.08 6.28
C ARG A 46 -8.68 0.45 6.05
N SER A 47 -8.37 1.64 6.55
CA SER A 47 -7.02 2.18 6.41
C SER A 47 -5.95 1.35 7.13
N GLU A 48 -6.34 0.54 8.12
CA GLU A 48 -5.50 -0.45 8.78
C GLU A 48 -5.02 -1.57 7.84
N GLU A 49 -5.72 -1.85 6.74
CA GLU A 49 -5.26 -2.78 5.70
C GLU A 49 -4.44 -2.05 4.62
N THR A 50 -4.88 -0.86 4.23
CA THR A 50 -4.26 -0.04 3.17
C THR A 50 -2.86 0.43 3.53
N MET A 51 -2.67 1.00 4.73
CA MET A 51 -1.41 1.66 5.09
C MET A 51 -0.23 0.68 5.15
N PRO A 52 -0.35 -0.53 5.72
CA PRO A 52 0.72 -1.53 5.66
C PRO A 52 1.06 -1.95 4.23
N MET A 53 0.06 -2.13 3.37
CA MET A 53 0.28 -2.48 1.96
C MET A 53 1.08 -1.39 1.23
N LEU A 54 0.67 -0.12 1.35
CA LEU A 54 1.37 1.00 0.75
C LEU A 54 2.79 1.17 1.32
N ALA A 55 2.95 1.02 2.64
CA ALA A 55 4.25 1.12 3.31
C ALA A 55 5.24 0.08 2.77
N LYS A 56 4.80 -1.16 2.53
CA LYS A 56 5.64 -2.20 1.92
C LYS A 56 6.06 -1.83 0.50
N ILE A 57 5.15 -1.33 -0.32
CA ILE A 57 5.48 -0.87 -1.68
C ILE A 57 6.51 0.26 -1.61
N LEU A 58 6.25 1.31 -0.84
CA LEU A 58 7.14 2.46 -0.68
C LEU A 58 8.53 2.05 -0.15
N ALA A 59 8.59 1.16 0.83
CA ALA A 59 9.86 0.74 1.41
C ALA A 59 10.65 -0.21 0.50
N LYS A 60 9.99 -1.24 -0.03
CA LYS A 60 10.67 -2.34 -0.73
C LYS A 60 10.90 -2.08 -2.21
N LYS A 61 10.06 -1.28 -2.85
CA LYS A 61 10.17 -0.95 -4.28
C LYS A 61 10.70 0.46 -4.54
N HIS A 62 10.61 1.36 -3.56
CA HIS A 62 10.96 2.76 -3.75
C HIS A 62 11.97 3.33 -2.75
N GLY A 63 12.39 2.59 -1.73
CA GLY A 63 13.48 3.01 -0.85
C GLY A 63 13.12 4.08 0.18
N PHE A 64 11.85 4.19 0.57
CA PHE A 64 11.44 5.01 1.72
C PHE A 64 11.54 4.22 3.02
N ASN A 65 11.91 4.86 4.13
CA ASN A 65 11.70 4.27 5.45
C ASN A 65 10.25 4.51 5.85
N CYS A 66 9.48 3.46 6.11
CA CYS A 66 8.05 3.60 6.38
C CYS A 66 7.71 3.20 7.81
N ILE A 67 6.94 4.03 8.49
CA ILE A 67 6.35 3.75 9.80
C ILE A 67 4.83 3.81 9.63
N VAL A 68 4.12 2.78 10.08
CA VAL A 68 2.66 2.72 10.07
C VAL A 68 2.14 2.82 11.49
N LEU A 69 1.36 3.87 11.74
CA LEU A 69 0.67 4.10 13.00
C LEU A 69 -0.78 3.63 12.89
N PHE A 70 -1.31 3.08 13.97
CA PHE A 70 -2.66 2.53 13.99
C PHE A 70 -3.46 3.10 15.15
N SER A 71 -4.76 3.26 14.90
CA SER A 71 -5.77 3.30 15.93
C SER A 71 -5.75 2.01 16.73
N THR A 72 -5.53 2.07 18.05
CA THR A 72 -5.30 0.88 18.89
C THR A 72 -6.04 0.96 20.21
N ASP A 73 -6.33 -0.19 20.81
CA ASP A 73 -6.74 -0.27 22.21
C ASP A 73 -5.58 0.16 23.13
N PRO A 74 -5.79 1.13 24.04
CA PRO A 74 -4.71 1.70 24.85
C PRO A 74 -4.13 0.73 25.87
N GLN A 75 -4.85 -0.33 26.26
CA GLN A 75 -4.37 -1.27 27.28
C GLN A 75 -3.59 -2.43 26.65
N THR A 76 -4.12 -3.01 25.58
CA THR A 76 -3.65 -4.28 25.01
C THR A 76 -2.86 -4.10 23.72
N GLY A 77 -3.01 -2.95 23.04
CA GLY A 77 -2.30 -2.62 21.81
C GLY A 77 -2.77 -3.37 20.56
N TYR A 78 -3.94 -4.03 20.59
CA TYR A 78 -4.54 -4.52 19.34
C TYR A 78 -5.08 -3.35 18.52
N ILE A 79 -5.10 -3.51 17.20
CA ILE A 79 -5.61 -2.52 16.25
C ILE A 79 -7.13 -2.46 16.37
N ASP A 80 -7.64 -1.27 16.68
CA ASP A 80 -9.05 -0.98 16.85
C ASP A 80 -9.42 0.29 16.07
N PRO A 81 -9.91 0.17 14.83
CA PRO A 81 -10.32 1.31 14.02
C PRO A 81 -11.45 2.14 14.67
N ASN A 82 -12.27 1.54 15.55
CA ASN A 82 -13.35 2.24 16.26
C ASN A 82 -12.82 3.17 17.36
N ASN A 83 -11.58 2.99 17.82
CA ASN A 83 -11.02 3.84 18.85
C ASN A 83 -10.57 5.21 18.31
N GLN A 84 -11.43 6.22 18.42
CA GLN A 84 -11.10 7.57 17.97
C GLN A 84 -10.02 8.27 18.82
N GLY A 85 -9.73 7.77 20.03
CA GLY A 85 -8.97 8.48 21.05
C GLY A 85 -7.52 8.04 21.21
N ASN A 86 -7.03 7.06 20.46
CA ASN A 86 -5.67 6.55 20.67
C ASN A 86 -4.99 6.09 19.37
N ILE A 87 -3.85 6.71 19.07
CA ILE A 87 -2.89 6.29 18.05
C ILE A 87 -1.50 6.37 18.70
N ARG A 88 -0.80 5.24 18.76
CA ARG A 88 0.55 5.18 19.34
C ARG A 88 1.62 5.51 18.31
N GLY A 89 2.78 5.99 18.75
CA GLY A 89 3.93 6.28 17.87
C GLY A 89 3.88 7.63 17.16
N THR A 90 3.00 8.56 17.55
CA THR A 90 2.86 9.87 16.88
C THR A 90 4.12 10.73 16.97
N GLU A 91 4.99 10.50 17.96
CA GLU A 91 6.30 11.14 18.11
C GLU A 91 7.23 10.86 16.91
N THR A 92 7.01 9.78 16.17
CA THR A 92 7.77 9.44 14.96
C THR A 92 7.60 10.46 13.83
N LEU A 93 6.54 11.29 13.88
CA LEU A 93 6.32 12.41 12.96
C LEU A 93 7.41 13.49 13.07
N ALA A 94 8.14 13.56 14.20
CA ALA A 94 9.19 14.56 14.40
C ALA A 94 10.29 14.52 13.33
N ASP A 95 10.58 13.33 12.80
CA ASP A 95 11.63 13.10 11.81
C ASP A 95 11.06 12.70 10.44
N ALA A 96 9.75 12.82 10.24
CA ALA A 96 9.12 12.42 8.99
C ALA A 96 9.36 13.45 7.88
N ASP A 97 9.57 12.95 6.66
CA ASP A 97 9.63 13.75 5.43
C ASP A 97 8.28 13.85 4.73
N LEU A 98 7.37 12.92 5.02
CA LEU A 98 6.02 12.85 4.45
C LEU A 98 5.08 12.17 5.43
N MET A 99 3.86 12.68 5.54
CA MET A 99 2.76 12.01 6.23
C MET A 99 1.72 11.54 5.21
N ILE A 100 1.33 10.27 5.25
CA ILE A 100 0.16 9.73 4.55
C ILE A 100 -0.91 9.47 5.59
N ILE A 101 -2.09 10.08 5.45
CA ILE A 101 -3.14 10.00 6.47
C ILE A 101 -4.45 9.53 5.84
N GLY A 102 -5.04 8.51 6.47
CA GLY A 102 -6.34 7.93 6.14
C GLY A 102 -7.10 7.68 7.42
N THR A 103 -7.39 8.76 8.15
CA THR A 103 -8.10 8.71 9.42
C THR A 103 -9.45 9.38 9.31
N ARG A 104 -10.33 9.05 10.26
CA ARG A 104 -11.68 9.61 10.35
C ARG A 104 -11.99 10.05 11.77
N PHE A 105 -12.38 11.31 11.96
CA PHE A 105 -12.91 11.81 13.23
C PHE A 105 -12.09 11.44 14.48
N ARG A 106 -10.76 11.41 14.38
CA ARG A 106 -9.91 11.17 15.55
C ARG A 106 -10.02 12.33 16.54
N GLN A 107 -9.99 12.00 17.83
CA GLN A 107 -10.00 12.91 18.97
C GLN A 107 -8.84 12.52 19.89
N LEU A 108 -7.62 12.72 19.41
CA LEU A 108 -6.41 12.27 20.11
C LEU A 108 -6.07 13.21 21.28
N PRO A 109 -5.30 12.73 22.27
CA PRO A 109 -4.83 13.56 23.37
C PRO A 109 -3.86 14.67 22.89
N ASP A 110 -3.70 15.71 23.71
CA ASP A 110 -2.99 16.93 23.31
C ASP A 110 -1.52 16.70 22.92
N ASP A 111 -0.84 15.76 23.56
CA ASP A 111 0.55 15.39 23.25
C ASP A 111 0.67 14.76 21.85
N ALA A 112 -0.25 13.86 21.49
CA ALA A 112 -0.34 13.30 20.16
C ALA A 112 -0.65 14.39 19.12
N MET A 113 -1.61 15.27 19.41
CA MET A 113 -1.95 16.39 18.52
C MET A 113 -0.78 17.37 18.32
N ALA A 114 0.05 17.57 19.34
CA ALA A 114 1.25 18.42 19.27
C ALA A 114 2.28 17.87 18.26
N ASN A 115 2.41 16.55 18.11
CA ASN A 115 3.29 15.95 17.11
C ASN A 115 2.83 16.25 15.67
N PHE A 116 1.52 16.15 15.40
CA PHE A 116 0.96 16.56 14.11
C PHE A 116 1.16 18.06 13.85
N ALA A 117 0.92 18.91 14.86
CA ALA A 117 1.17 20.34 14.74
C ALA A 117 2.62 20.65 14.37
N LYS A 118 3.59 20.02 15.06
CA LYS A 118 5.01 20.21 14.81
C LYS A 118 5.39 19.81 13.38
N PHE A 119 4.89 18.68 12.89
CA PHE A 119 5.10 18.23 11.51
C PHE A 119 4.57 19.27 10.50
N LEU A 120 3.32 19.72 10.67
CA LEU A 120 2.71 20.71 9.77
C LEU A 120 3.40 22.08 9.84
N ASN A 121 3.78 22.53 11.03
CA ASN A 121 4.50 23.80 11.25
C ASN A 121 5.92 23.78 10.67
N ALA A 122 6.47 22.61 10.37
CA ALA A 122 7.70 22.48 9.60
C ALA A 122 7.47 22.54 8.07
N GLY A 123 6.22 22.75 7.62
CA GLY A 123 5.86 22.82 6.19
C GLY A 123 5.94 21.47 5.47
N LYS A 124 5.97 20.37 6.23
CA LYS A 124 6.20 19.03 5.70
C LYS A 124 4.99 18.50 4.93
N PRO A 125 5.19 17.83 3.80
CA PRO A 125 4.11 17.45 2.90
C PRO A 125 3.14 16.41 3.48
N VAL A 126 1.91 16.43 2.98
CA VAL A 126 0.83 15.53 3.41
C VAL A 126 0.17 14.84 2.21
N ILE A 127 -0.11 13.54 2.30
CA ILE A 127 -1.04 12.83 1.43
C ILE A 127 -2.29 12.50 2.24
N GLY A 128 -3.43 13.08 1.87
CA GLY A 128 -4.73 12.77 2.44
C GLY A 128 -5.53 11.82 1.56
N ILE A 129 -6.07 10.75 2.14
CA ILE A 129 -6.83 9.73 1.43
C ILE A 129 -8.24 9.64 2.03
N ARG A 130 -9.26 9.65 1.16
CA ARG A 130 -10.67 9.41 1.48
C ARG A 130 -11.19 10.26 2.65
N THR A 131 -11.31 9.66 3.83
CA THR A 131 -11.86 10.26 5.06
C THR A 131 -10.92 11.28 5.70
N ALA A 132 -9.67 11.40 5.24
CA ALA A 132 -8.74 12.41 5.72
C ALA A 132 -9.26 13.86 5.56
N THR A 133 -10.19 14.10 4.63
CA THR A 133 -10.97 15.35 4.53
C THR A 133 -11.70 15.71 5.84
N HIS A 134 -11.89 14.74 6.72
CA HIS A 134 -12.45 14.89 8.06
C HIS A 134 -11.69 14.01 9.07
N ALA A 135 -10.35 14.04 8.95
CA ALA A 135 -9.41 13.27 9.78
C ALA A 135 -9.64 13.40 11.28
N PHE A 136 -9.96 14.61 11.74
CA PHE A 136 -10.14 14.93 13.15
C PHE A 136 -11.50 15.59 13.40
N THR A 137 -11.98 15.47 14.63
CA THR A 137 -13.21 16.14 15.10
C THR A 137 -13.03 16.67 16.51
N GLY A 138 -14.08 17.25 17.09
CA GLY A 138 -14.06 17.77 18.45
C GLY A 138 -13.51 19.19 18.54
N LYS A 139 -12.95 19.52 19.72
CA LYS A 139 -12.59 20.89 20.11
C LYS A 139 -11.08 21.17 20.11
N ALA A 140 -10.26 20.17 19.79
CA ALA A 140 -8.80 20.31 19.79
C ALA A 140 -8.36 21.44 18.84
N LYS A 141 -7.40 22.23 19.29
CA LYS A 141 -6.83 23.34 18.51
C LYS A 141 -5.35 23.54 18.79
N THR A 142 -4.63 24.11 17.83
CA THR A 142 -3.25 24.59 18.00
C THR A 142 -3.22 26.05 17.56
N GLY A 143 -3.03 26.97 18.51
CA GLY A 143 -3.28 28.40 18.26
C GLY A 143 -4.73 28.61 17.80
N ASP A 144 -4.90 29.24 16.62
CA ASP A 144 -6.20 29.47 15.98
C ASP A 144 -6.60 28.35 15.02
N PHE A 145 -5.74 27.35 14.80
CA PHE A 145 -6.04 26.21 13.95
C PHE A 145 -6.91 25.20 14.71
N LYS A 146 -8.15 25.00 14.26
CA LYS A 146 -9.04 23.96 14.78
C LYS A 146 -8.78 22.66 14.02
N TRP A 147 -8.53 21.58 14.74
CA TRP A 147 -8.22 20.29 14.10
C TRP A 147 -9.41 19.70 13.34
N SER A 148 -10.64 20.01 13.74
CA SER A 148 -11.84 19.69 12.96
C SER A 148 -11.90 20.35 11.57
N GLU A 149 -11.08 21.36 11.32
CA GLU A 149 -10.93 22.02 10.01
C GLU A 149 -9.71 21.50 9.23
N PHE A 150 -9.03 20.44 9.70
CA PHE A 150 -7.83 19.90 9.08
C PHE A 150 -7.99 19.65 7.57
N GLY A 151 -9.04 18.94 7.15
CA GLY A 151 -9.24 18.66 5.74
C GLY A 151 -9.38 19.94 4.91
N LEU A 152 -10.22 20.88 5.34
CA LEU A 152 -10.41 22.14 4.62
C LEU A 152 -9.11 22.95 4.54
N ARG A 153 -8.37 23.06 5.65
CA ARG A 153 -7.21 23.94 5.75
C ARG A 153 -5.93 23.34 5.18
N ILE A 154 -5.75 22.02 5.29
CA ILE A 154 -4.52 21.32 4.90
C ILE A 154 -4.69 20.58 3.56
N LEU A 155 -5.85 19.99 3.31
CA LEU A 155 -6.14 19.21 2.09
C LEU A 155 -6.95 19.99 1.05
N GLY A 156 -7.51 21.15 1.41
CA GLY A 156 -8.33 22.00 0.54
C GLY A 156 -9.81 21.62 0.51
N GLU A 157 -10.23 20.58 1.25
CA GLU A 157 -11.64 20.18 1.33
C GLU A 157 -11.98 19.43 2.63
N LYS A 158 -13.19 19.65 3.13
CA LYS A 158 -13.81 18.92 4.25
C LYS A 158 -14.83 17.89 3.78
N TRP A 159 -15.34 17.07 4.69
CA TRP A 159 -16.53 16.27 4.40
C TRP A 159 -17.71 17.16 3.99
N VAL A 160 -18.29 16.88 2.81
CA VAL A 160 -19.50 17.56 2.30
C VAL A 160 -20.64 16.57 2.18
N SER A 161 -20.50 15.58 1.28
CA SER A 161 -21.52 14.58 1.01
C SER A 161 -20.98 13.41 0.20
N HIS A 162 -21.74 12.32 0.17
CA HIS A 162 -21.69 11.35 -0.92
C HIS A 162 -22.36 11.99 -2.15
N HIS A 163 -21.60 12.20 -3.23
CA HIS A 163 -22.13 12.66 -4.51
C HIS A 163 -22.62 11.47 -5.34
N GLY A 164 -21.86 10.38 -5.32
CA GLY A 164 -22.32 9.07 -5.75
C GLY A 164 -23.20 8.37 -4.71
N GLY A 165 -23.86 7.31 -5.16
CA GLY A 165 -24.68 6.43 -4.36
C GLY A 165 -23.79 5.46 -3.62
N HIS A 166 -23.59 5.73 -2.34
CA HIS A 166 -22.78 4.89 -1.45
C HIS A 166 -23.15 3.39 -1.58
N LYS A 167 -22.12 2.55 -1.80
CA LYS A 167 -22.20 1.08 -1.99
C LYS A 167 -23.03 0.61 -3.20
N ARG A 168 -23.34 1.46 -4.16
CA ARG A 168 -24.09 1.06 -5.37
C ARG A 168 -23.63 1.76 -6.65
N GLU A 169 -22.93 2.88 -6.55
CA GLU A 169 -22.32 3.59 -7.66
C GLU A 169 -20.83 3.77 -7.36
N GLY A 170 -19.99 3.51 -8.36
CA GLY A 170 -18.53 3.58 -8.22
C GLY A 170 -17.98 4.93 -8.69
N THR A 171 -16.65 4.97 -8.77
CA THR A 171 -15.91 6.14 -9.24
C THR A 171 -14.98 5.75 -10.37
N ARG A 172 -15.10 6.42 -11.52
CA ARG A 172 -14.12 6.34 -12.61
C ARG A 172 -13.35 7.64 -12.71
N SER A 173 -12.02 7.58 -12.73
CA SER A 173 -11.21 8.77 -12.88
C SER A 173 -11.27 9.32 -14.29
N VAL A 174 -11.24 10.65 -14.40
CA VAL A 174 -11.14 11.38 -15.66
C VAL A 174 -10.05 12.42 -15.51
N LEU A 175 -9.11 12.44 -16.45
CA LEU A 175 -7.98 13.38 -16.43
C LEU A 175 -8.45 14.82 -16.55
N GLU A 176 -7.90 15.70 -15.70
CA GLU A 176 -8.01 17.14 -15.91
C GLU A 176 -7.06 17.56 -17.04
N ALA A 177 -7.60 17.86 -18.21
CA ALA A 177 -6.83 18.09 -19.43
C ALA A 177 -5.73 19.15 -19.27
N ALA A 178 -6.01 20.22 -18.52
CA ALA A 178 -5.05 21.30 -18.25
C ALA A 178 -3.78 20.81 -17.52
N ASN A 179 -3.90 19.75 -16.71
CA ASN A 179 -2.83 19.24 -15.86
C ASN A 179 -2.40 17.81 -16.22
N ALA A 180 -2.82 17.28 -17.37
CA ALA A 180 -2.58 15.89 -17.77
C ALA A 180 -1.08 15.50 -17.88
N LYS A 181 -0.18 16.48 -18.01
CA LYS A 181 1.28 16.27 -18.07
C LYS A 181 1.97 16.35 -16.70
N HIS A 182 1.21 16.55 -15.61
CA HIS A 182 1.80 16.70 -14.28
C HIS A 182 2.55 15.41 -13.88
N PRO A 183 3.76 15.49 -13.27
CA PRO A 183 4.55 14.31 -12.92
C PRO A 183 3.81 13.28 -12.06
N VAL A 184 2.89 13.71 -11.20
CA VAL A 184 2.07 12.81 -10.36
C VAL A 184 1.23 11.83 -11.21
N LEU A 185 0.84 12.22 -12.43
CA LEU A 185 0.05 11.39 -13.36
C LEU A 185 0.93 10.50 -14.27
N ARG A 186 2.25 10.51 -14.10
CA ARG A 186 3.18 9.76 -14.96
C ARG A 186 2.93 8.25 -14.84
N GLY A 187 2.56 7.64 -15.97
CA GLY A 187 2.25 6.21 -16.04
C GLY A 187 0.96 5.80 -15.33
N VAL A 188 0.13 6.75 -14.90
CA VAL A 188 -1.19 6.51 -14.30
C VAL A 188 -2.24 6.43 -15.41
N GLY A 189 -2.87 5.26 -15.54
CA GLY A 189 -4.01 5.01 -16.42
C GLY A 189 -5.34 5.50 -15.83
N GLU A 190 -6.43 5.00 -16.41
CA GLU A 190 -7.77 5.18 -15.85
C GLU A 190 -7.89 4.37 -14.56
N ILE A 191 -8.48 4.98 -13.52
CA ILE A 191 -8.65 4.36 -12.21
C ILE A 191 -10.14 4.07 -12.02
N PHE A 192 -10.46 2.86 -11.56
CA PHE A 192 -11.81 2.51 -11.11
C PHE A 192 -11.81 2.17 -9.62
N GLY A 193 -12.70 2.82 -8.86
CA GLY A 193 -12.93 2.57 -7.44
C GLY A 193 -14.33 2.07 -7.18
N LEU A 194 -14.45 1.15 -6.22
CA LEU A 194 -15.74 0.67 -5.71
C LEU A 194 -16.36 1.71 -4.77
N THR A 195 -15.57 2.64 -4.24
CA THR A 195 -16.12 3.76 -3.48
C THR A 195 -16.86 4.75 -4.38
N ASP A 196 -17.92 5.32 -3.81
CA ASP A 196 -18.68 6.37 -4.44
C ASP A 196 -17.91 7.71 -4.42
N VAL A 197 -18.19 8.55 -5.43
CA VAL A 197 -17.62 9.90 -5.56
C VAL A 197 -18.07 10.78 -4.40
N TYR A 198 -17.14 11.48 -3.76
CA TYR A 198 -17.46 12.52 -2.78
C TYR A 198 -17.78 13.87 -3.44
N GLY A 199 -18.70 14.61 -2.82
CA GLY A 199 -18.94 16.00 -3.18
C GLY A 199 -17.77 16.88 -2.74
N VAL A 200 -17.30 17.74 -3.64
CA VAL A 200 -16.26 18.75 -3.39
C VAL A 200 -16.85 20.11 -3.76
N LYS A 201 -16.85 21.04 -2.80
CA LYS A 201 -17.49 22.35 -2.91
C LYS A 201 -16.55 23.52 -2.59
N ASN A 202 -15.55 23.30 -1.74
CA ASN A 202 -14.76 24.37 -1.14
C ASN A 202 -13.34 24.49 -1.72
N LEU A 203 -13.00 23.65 -2.70
CA LEU A 203 -11.65 23.60 -3.26
C LEU A 203 -11.29 24.91 -3.98
N ASP A 204 -10.36 25.65 -3.39
CA ASP A 204 -9.80 26.88 -3.96
C ASP A 204 -8.79 26.56 -5.06
N LEU A 205 -9.22 26.70 -6.32
CA LEU A 205 -8.40 26.43 -7.50
C LEU A 205 -7.23 27.41 -7.69
N SER A 206 -7.18 28.54 -6.95
CA SER A 206 -5.99 29.40 -6.93
C SER A 206 -4.83 28.79 -6.12
N LYS A 207 -5.14 27.83 -5.25
CA LYS A 207 -4.17 27.09 -4.42
C LYS A 207 -4.05 25.62 -4.81
N ALA A 208 -4.97 25.13 -5.64
CA ALA A 208 -5.06 23.73 -6.01
C ALA A 208 -4.63 23.46 -7.45
N THR A 209 -3.90 22.37 -7.66
CA THR A 209 -3.70 21.79 -9.00
C THR A 209 -4.58 20.55 -9.11
N LEU A 210 -5.72 20.67 -9.79
CA LEU A 210 -6.65 19.55 -10.01
C LEU A 210 -6.07 18.57 -11.04
N LEU A 211 -5.94 17.30 -10.67
CA LEU A 211 -5.32 16.28 -11.51
C LEU A 211 -6.35 15.33 -12.12
N LEU A 212 -7.31 14.90 -11.29
CA LEU A 212 -8.36 13.96 -11.69
C LEU A 212 -9.72 14.47 -11.24
N ARG A 213 -10.74 14.18 -12.04
CA ARG A 213 -12.16 14.27 -11.71
C ARG A 213 -12.76 12.88 -11.56
N GLY A 214 -13.86 12.80 -10.81
CA GLY A 214 -14.56 11.55 -10.54
C GLY A 214 -15.89 11.52 -11.28
N ALA A 215 -16.00 10.62 -12.25
CA ALA A 215 -17.26 10.27 -12.87
C ALA A 215 -17.97 9.23 -11.99
N VAL A 216 -19.23 9.51 -11.63
CA VAL A 216 -20.11 8.53 -10.98
C VAL A 216 -20.50 7.47 -12.00
N THR A 217 -20.34 6.19 -11.67
CA THR A 217 -20.75 5.06 -12.50
C THR A 217 -22.10 4.48 -12.08
N GLU A 218 -22.81 3.82 -12.99
CA GLU A 218 -24.14 3.26 -12.73
C GLU A 218 -24.15 2.12 -11.71
N ASN A 219 -23.03 1.41 -11.58
CA ASN A 219 -22.84 0.30 -10.65
C ASN A 219 -21.35 0.10 -10.29
N LEU A 220 -21.06 -0.92 -9.48
CA LEU A 220 -19.74 -1.21 -8.93
C LEU A 220 -18.85 -2.13 -9.80
N THR A 221 -19.24 -2.43 -11.05
CA THR A 221 -18.37 -3.19 -11.96
C THR A 221 -17.36 -2.31 -12.68
N GLU A 222 -16.17 -2.82 -12.96
CA GLU A 222 -15.12 -2.10 -13.68
C GLU A 222 -15.54 -1.69 -15.10
N SER A 223 -16.46 -2.41 -15.74
CA SER A 223 -17.03 -2.03 -17.04
C SER A 223 -18.23 -1.07 -16.94
N SER A 224 -18.60 -0.63 -15.73
CA SER A 224 -19.78 0.20 -15.52
C SER A 224 -19.66 1.54 -16.26
N PRO A 225 -20.66 1.92 -17.07
CA PRO A 225 -20.65 3.22 -17.73
C PRO A 225 -20.85 4.34 -16.71
N ALA A 226 -20.40 5.54 -17.07
CA ALA A 226 -20.68 6.75 -16.31
C ALA A 226 -22.17 7.09 -16.39
N VAL A 227 -22.77 7.52 -15.26
CA VAL A 227 -24.12 8.05 -15.21
C VAL A 227 -24.22 9.28 -16.12
N LYS A 228 -25.29 9.39 -16.91
CA LYS A 228 -25.53 10.53 -17.80
C LYS A 228 -26.21 11.70 -17.07
N GLY A 229 -25.97 12.92 -17.55
CA GLY A 229 -26.68 14.12 -17.11
C GLY A 229 -26.05 14.81 -15.90
N PRO A 230 -26.83 15.58 -15.11
CA PRO A 230 -26.32 16.62 -14.20
C PRO A 230 -25.40 16.10 -13.09
N LYS A 231 -25.42 14.79 -12.82
CA LYS A 231 -24.54 14.19 -11.82
C LYS A 231 -23.07 14.18 -12.23
N ASN A 232 -22.76 14.14 -13.53
CA ASN A 232 -21.39 14.20 -14.04
C ASN A 232 -21.13 15.50 -14.83
N GLU A 233 -22.02 16.50 -14.72
CA GLU A 233 -21.98 17.75 -15.48
C GLU A 233 -22.12 18.96 -14.52
N PRO A 234 -21.02 19.38 -13.84
CA PRO A 234 -19.65 18.88 -13.95
C PRO A 234 -19.34 17.69 -13.01
N MET A 235 -18.31 16.92 -13.36
CA MET A 235 -17.73 15.91 -12.47
C MET A 235 -17.02 16.56 -11.28
N GLN A 236 -17.07 15.87 -10.13
CA GLN A 236 -16.41 16.31 -8.89
C GLN A 236 -14.89 16.19 -8.98
N ALA A 237 -14.17 17.01 -8.22
CA ALA A 237 -12.74 16.83 -8.04
C ALA A 237 -12.46 15.50 -7.32
N LEU A 238 -11.45 14.77 -7.79
CA LEU A 238 -11.13 13.43 -7.30
C LEU A 238 -9.72 13.33 -6.72
N ALA A 239 -8.74 13.97 -7.37
CA ALA A 239 -7.37 14.04 -6.88
C ALA A 239 -6.72 15.38 -7.25
N TRP A 240 -6.05 16.03 -6.29
CA TRP A 240 -5.43 17.33 -6.49
C TRP A 240 -4.23 17.55 -5.56
N LEU A 241 -3.34 18.45 -5.96
CA LEU A 241 -2.36 19.07 -5.05
C LEU A 241 -2.95 20.34 -4.45
N TYR A 242 -2.58 20.71 -3.23
CA TYR A 242 -3.06 21.91 -2.54
C TYR A 242 -1.96 22.57 -1.72
N HIS A 243 -1.78 23.88 -1.89
CA HIS A 243 -0.88 24.67 -1.04
C HIS A 243 -1.61 25.12 0.23
N TYR A 244 -1.07 24.75 1.40
CA TYR A 244 -1.69 25.05 2.69
C TYR A 244 -0.83 25.97 3.55
N THR A 245 -1.49 26.73 4.42
CA THR A 245 -0.85 27.44 5.54
C THR A 245 -0.92 26.57 6.78
N ALA A 246 0.23 26.34 7.41
CA ALA A 246 0.39 25.51 8.59
C ALA A 246 -0.38 26.06 9.82
N PRO A 247 -0.58 25.26 10.88
CA PRO A 247 -1.24 25.68 12.12
C PRO A 247 -0.65 26.94 12.78
N ASP A 248 0.65 27.19 12.63
CA ASP A 248 1.33 28.40 13.13
C ASP A 248 0.94 29.69 12.39
N GLY A 249 0.20 29.59 11.28
CA GLY A 249 -0.24 30.71 10.46
C GLY A 249 0.86 31.34 9.59
N LYS A 250 2.08 30.78 9.59
CA LYS A 250 3.26 31.35 8.95
C LYS A 250 3.83 30.44 7.87
N THR A 251 4.02 29.18 8.20
CA THR A 251 4.72 28.23 7.35
C THR A 251 3.78 27.72 6.25
N GLN A 252 4.28 27.62 5.02
CA GLN A 252 3.55 27.03 3.91
C GLN A 252 3.99 25.59 3.72
N GLY A 253 3.06 24.72 3.32
CA GLY A 253 3.35 23.37 2.87
C GLY A 253 2.50 22.99 1.68
N GLN A 254 2.65 21.75 1.22
CA GLN A 254 1.88 21.22 0.11
C GLN A 254 1.29 19.87 0.48
N SER A 255 0.05 19.64 0.09
CA SER A 255 -0.59 18.35 0.21
C SER A 255 -1.01 17.81 -1.14
N PHE A 256 -1.16 16.50 -1.21
CA PHE A 256 -1.95 15.81 -2.23
C PHE A 256 -3.17 15.23 -1.52
N CYS A 257 -4.35 15.37 -2.12
CA CYS A 257 -5.58 14.80 -1.59
C CYS A 257 -6.28 13.99 -2.69
N THR A 258 -6.80 12.83 -2.33
CA THR A 258 -7.78 12.11 -3.15
C THR A 258 -8.99 11.69 -2.33
N THR A 259 -10.18 11.77 -2.93
CA THR A 259 -11.43 11.31 -2.31
C THR A 259 -11.68 9.81 -2.52
N MET A 260 -10.79 9.10 -3.21
CA MET A 260 -10.75 7.63 -3.25
C MET A 260 -9.96 7.08 -2.06
N GLY A 261 -10.05 5.77 -1.83
CA GLY A 261 -9.07 5.05 -1.02
C GLY A 261 -9.65 4.21 0.11
N ALA A 262 -10.78 3.53 -0.15
CA ALA A 262 -11.04 2.29 0.56
C ALA A 262 -9.97 1.26 0.24
N SER A 263 -9.70 0.32 1.14
CA SER A 263 -8.74 -0.77 0.88
C SER A 263 -9.02 -1.51 -0.43
N VAL A 264 -10.29 -1.74 -0.77
CA VAL A 264 -10.71 -2.38 -2.03
C VAL A 264 -10.43 -1.55 -3.28
N ASP A 265 -10.38 -0.21 -3.18
CA ASP A 265 -10.02 0.64 -4.33
C ASP A 265 -8.55 0.43 -4.72
N PHE A 266 -7.69 0.04 -3.76
CA PHE A 266 -6.27 -0.23 -4.01
C PHE A 266 -5.99 -1.57 -4.70
N ASN A 267 -7.02 -2.34 -5.06
CA ASN A 267 -6.86 -3.39 -6.06
C ASN A 267 -6.48 -2.80 -7.43
N ASP A 268 -6.94 -1.58 -7.72
CA ASP A 268 -6.52 -0.83 -8.89
C ASP A 268 -5.01 -0.49 -8.80
N GLU A 269 -4.28 -0.85 -9.86
CA GLU A 269 -2.83 -0.62 -9.94
C GLU A 269 -2.50 0.87 -10.08
N ASP A 270 -3.34 1.61 -10.82
CA ASP A 270 -3.13 3.01 -11.13
C ASP A 270 -3.45 3.92 -9.94
N LEU A 271 -4.38 3.54 -9.06
CA LEU A 271 -4.56 4.23 -7.77
C LEU A 271 -3.31 4.10 -6.89
N ARG A 272 -2.73 2.90 -6.79
CA ARG A 272 -1.47 2.70 -6.03
C ARG A 272 -0.35 3.54 -6.63
N ARG A 273 -0.24 3.55 -7.96
CA ARG A 273 0.75 4.38 -8.68
C ARG A 273 0.57 5.86 -8.42
N LEU A 274 -0.66 6.35 -8.42
CA LEU A 274 -0.98 7.75 -8.14
C LEU A 274 -0.44 8.16 -6.76
N ILE A 275 -0.68 7.34 -5.72
CA ILE A 275 -0.19 7.61 -4.36
C ILE A 275 1.34 7.54 -4.29
N VAL A 276 1.97 6.55 -4.91
CA VAL A 276 3.44 6.44 -4.96
C VAL A 276 4.04 7.66 -5.68
N ASN A 277 3.52 8.04 -6.85
CA ASN A 277 3.99 9.21 -7.58
C ASN A 277 3.81 10.51 -6.78
N ALA A 278 2.72 10.65 -6.02
CA ALA A 278 2.53 11.78 -5.12
C ALA A 278 3.60 11.80 -4.02
N ALA A 279 3.97 10.64 -3.45
CA ALA A 279 5.03 10.56 -2.46
C ALA A 279 6.40 10.99 -3.03
N TYR A 280 6.74 10.55 -4.24
CA TYR A 280 7.93 11.01 -4.95
C TYR A 280 7.92 12.54 -5.14
N HIS A 281 6.86 13.06 -5.76
CA HIS A 281 6.71 14.48 -6.06
C HIS A 281 6.83 15.36 -4.81
N LEU A 282 6.09 15.03 -3.76
CA LEU A 282 6.03 15.81 -2.54
C LEU A 282 7.33 15.75 -1.72
N THR A 283 8.13 14.69 -1.87
CA THR A 283 9.42 14.55 -1.19
C THR A 283 10.61 15.04 -2.02
N GLY A 284 10.34 15.65 -3.19
CA GLY A 284 11.36 16.17 -4.09
C GLY A 284 12.18 15.09 -4.81
N VAL A 285 11.68 13.86 -4.83
CA VAL A 285 12.30 12.76 -5.58
C VAL A 285 11.68 12.73 -6.99
N GLU A 286 12.50 12.54 -8.02
CA GLU A 286 12.00 12.50 -9.39
C GLU A 286 11.03 11.32 -9.58
N VAL A 287 9.81 11.62 -10.05
CA VAL A 287 8.80 10.59 -10.30
C VAL A 287 9.27 9.70 -11.47
N PRO A 288 9.39 8.37 -11.32
CA PRO A 288 9.87 7.49 -12.39
C PRO A 288 8.88 7.43 -13.57
N ALA A 289 9.36 7.03 -14.75
CA ALA A 289 8.54 6.84 -15.96
C ALA A 289 7.29 5.95 -15.72
N LYS A 290 7.45 4.91 -14.89
CA LYS A 290 6.37 4.06 -14.41
C LYS A 290 6.79 3.45 -13.08
N ALA A 291 6.23 3.93 -11.97
CA ALA A 291 6.51 3.36 -10.66
C ALA A 291 5.98 1.91 -10.58
N ASP A 292 6.82 0.99 -10.08
CA ASP A 292 6.42 -0.37 -9.75
C ASP A 292 5.56 -0.37 -8.48
N VAL A 293 4.31 -0.76 -8.62
CA VAL A 293 3.32 -0.78 -7.53
C VAL A 293 2.66 -2.15 -7.38
N ALA A 294 3.32 -3.20 -7.90
CA ALA A 294 2.91 -4.55 -7.61
C ALA A 294 2.88 -4.77 -6.09
N PHE A 295 1.97 -5.62 -5.62
CA PHE A 295 1.94 -5.94 -4.21
C PHE A 295 3.24 -6.65 -3.79
N VAL A 296 3.77 -6.30 -2.62
CA VAL A 296 4.94 -6.98 -2.05
C VAL A 296 4.54 -8.30 -1.42
N ASP A 297 3.40 -8.31 -0.72
CA ASP A 297 2.75 -9.48 -0.14
C ASP A 297 1.33 -9.58 -0.71
N PRO A 298 0.67 -10.76 -0.72
CA PRO A 298 -0.72 -10.87 -1.14
C PRO A 298 -1.61 -9.83 -0.46
N PHE A 299 -2.50 -9.18 -1.22
CA PHE A 299 -3.42 -8.19 -0.68
C PHE A 299 -4.84 -8.61 -1.02
N GLN A 300 -5.61 -8.96 0.01
CA GLN A 300 -7.01 -9.35 -0.09
C GLN A 300 -7.83 -8.42 0.81
N PRO A 301 -8.08 -7.18 0.35
CA PRO A 301 -8.75 -6.17 1.15
C PRO A 301 -10.20 -6.56 1.44
N THR A 302 -10.69 -6.15 2.61
CA THR A 302 -12.11 -6.31 2.97
C THR A 302 -12.94 -5.16 2.46
N PHE A 303 -14.18 -5.46 2.05
CA PHE A 303 -15.10 -4.42 1.63
C PHE A 303 -15.43 -3.45 2.78
N TYR A 304 -15.59 -2.18 2.46
CA TYR A 304 -15.74 -1.12 3.45
C TYR A 304 -17.14 -1.14 4.11
N GLY A 305 -17.20 -0.64 5.34
CA GLY A 305 -18.42 -0.50 6.14
C GLY A 305 -18.15 -0.53 7.65
N PHE A 306 -19.11 -0.06 8.43
CA PHE A 306 -18.96 0.06 9.88
C PHE A 306 -19.12 -1.28 10.60
N ILE A 307 -18.10 -1.70 11.34
CA ILE A 307 -18.16 -2.85 12.23
C ILE A 307 -18.42 -2.34 13.65
N LYS A 308 -19.68 -2.46 14.10
CA LYS A 308 -20.15 -1.88 15.38
C LYS A 308 -20.05 -2.83 16.58
N ASP A 309 -19.76 -4.11 16.33
CA ASP A 309 -19.56 -5.08 17.40
C ASP A 309 -18.26 -4.77 18.16
N SER A 310 -18.39 -4.37 19.42
CA SER A 310 -17.27 -4.00 20.30
C SER A 310 -16.35 -5.19 20.61
N GLY A 311 -16.82 -6.43 20.46
CA GLY A 311 -16.01 -7.63 20.63
C GLY A 311 -15.17 -7.99 19.42
N TYR A 312 -15.50 -7.46 18.24
CA TYR A 312 -14.98 -7.96 16.96
C TYR A 312 -13.45 -7.83 16.82
N PHE A 313 -12.91 -6.64 17.06
CA PHE A 313 -11.47 -6.38 16.96
C PHE A 313 -10.71 -7.01 18.14
N LYS A 314 -11.32 -7.00 19.33
CA LYS A 314 -10.78 -7.65 20.54
C LYS A 314 -10.65 -9.17 20.41
N GLN A 315 -11.51 -9.83 19.64
CA GLN A 315 -11.41 -11.26 19.39
C GLN A 315 -10.29 -11.59 18.39
N ARG A 316 -10.08 -10.72 17.39
CA ARG A 316 -9.00 -10.85 16.40
C ARG A 316 -7.62 -10.61 16.98
N LYS A 317 -7.51 -9.61 17.86
CA LYS A 317 -6.26 -9.26 18.56
C LYS A 317 -5.08 -8.97 17.63
N LEU A 318 -5.34 -8.56 16.38
CA LEU A 318 -4.29 -8.20 15.44
C LEU A 318 -3.54 -6.97 15.97
N LYS A 319 -2.22 -7.03 15.92
CA LYS A 319 -1.28 -5.99 16.35
C LYS A 319 -0.48 -5.49 15.14
N PRO A 320 0.18 -4.31 15.25
CA PRO A 320 1.00 -3.78 14.15
C PRO A 320 1.98 -4.79 13.54
N GLY A 321 2.67 -5.58 14.38
CA GLY A 321 3.65 -6.57 13.92
C GLY A 321 3.09 -7.72 13.07
N ASP A 322 1.79 -8.00 13.16
CA ASP A 322 1.13 -9.05 12.35
C ASP A 322 1.08 -8.68 10.86
N PHE A 323 1.26 -7.40 10.53
CA PHE A 323 1.31 -6.88 9.16
C PHE A 323 2.75 -6.76 8.61
N SER A 324 3.74 -7.35 9.27
CA SER A 324 5.14 -7.40 8.82
C SER A 324 5.31 -8.03 7.43
N THR A 325 6.48 -7.84 6.79
CA THR A 325 6.76 -8.39 5.46
C THR A 325 6.60 -9.92 5.47
N GLY A 326 5.93 -10.46 4.44
CA GLY A 326 5.54 -11.87 4.36
C GLY A 326 4.16 -12.17 4.95
N ASN A 327 3.53 -11.22 5.65
CA ASN A 327 2.22 -11.37 6.28
C ASN A 327 1.26 -10.26 5.84
N SER A 328 0.06 -10.64 5.41
CA SER A 328 -1.02 -9.69 5.09
C SER A 328 -2.33 -10.16 5.70
N PRO A 329 -2.45 -10.13 7.04
CA PRO A 329 -3.69 -10.52 7.69
C PRO A 329 -4.83 -9.58 7.26
N SER A 330 -6.02 -10.15 7.15
CA SER A 330 -7.24 -9.38 6.90
C SER A 330 -7.95 -9.12 8.22
N MET A 331 -8.56 -7.94 8.38
CA MET A 331 -9.50 -7.72 9.48
C MET A 331 -10.79 -8.52 9.31
N GLY A 332 -11.00 -9.18 8.16
CA GLY A 332 -12.20 -9.92 7.81
C GLY A 332 -13.47 -9.07 7.86
N LEU A 333 -14.61 -9.72 7.65
CA LEU A 333 -15.93 -9.12 7.88
C LEU A 333 -16.72 -9.97 8.89
N PRO A 334 -17.59 -9.35 9.72
CA PRO A 334 -18.63 -10.09 10.43
C PRO A 334 -19.48 -10.88 9.44
N GLU A 335 -19.95 -12.07 9.80
CA GLU A 335 -20.70 -12.95 8.89
C GLU A 335 -21.92 -12.25 8.26
N SER A 336 -22.65 -11.47 9.04
CA SER A 336 -23.79 -10.68 8.56
C SER A 336 -23.38 -9.65 7.51
N MET A 337 -22.26 -8.95 7.73
CA MET A 337 -21.73 -7.98 6.77
C MET A 337 -21.16 -8.68 5.53
N ALA A 338 -20.53 -9.84 5.67
CA ALA A 338 -20.06 -10.62 4.53
C ALA A 338 -21.23 -11.04 3.62
N LYS A 339 -22.35 -11.47 4.20
CA LYS A 339 -23.59 -11.78 3.47
C LYS A 339 -24.20 -10.54 2.80
N GLU A 340 -24.20 -9.39 3.49
CA GLU A 340 -24.65 -8.11 2.92
C GLU A 340 -23.80 -7.76 1.69
N VAL A 341 -22.47 -7.75 1.83
CA VAL A 341 -21.51 -7.43 0.77
C VAL A 341 -21.65 -8.36 -0.42
N ALA A 342 -21.83 -9.66 -0.18
CA ALA A 342 -22.03 -10.66 -1.24
C ALA A 342 -23.33 -10.44 -2.04
N SER A 343 -24.29 -9.67 -1.50
CA SER A 343 -25.54 -9.32 -2.20
C SER A 343 -25.46 -8.01 -2.98
N ILE A 344 -24.38 -7.22 -2.81
CA ILE A 344 -24.19 -5.96 -3.55
C ILE A 344 -23.79 -6.27 -5.00
N ALA A 345 -24.62 -5.82 -5.94
CA ALA A 345 -24.37 -6.00 -7.37
C ALA A 345 -23.08 -5.31 -7.81
N GLY A 346 -22.21 -6.04 -8.52
CA GLY A 346 -20.98 -5.53 -9.10
C GLY A 346 -19.77 -5.53 -8.18
N VAL A 347 -19.95 -5.78 -6.88
CA VAL A 347 -18.80 -6.09 -6.00
C VAL A 347 -18.23 -7.44 -6.42
N PRO A 348 -16.92 -7.55 -6.71
CA PRO A 348 -16.30 -8.84 -6.98
C PRO A 348 -16.59 -9.79 -5.82
N LYS A 349 -17.13 -10.98 -6.12
CA LYS A 349 -17.26 -12.00 -5.08
C LYS A 349 -15.87 -12.25 -4.50
N PRO A 350 -15.74 -12.44 -3.18
CA PRO A 350 -14.51 -12.97 -2.63
C PRO A 350 -14.14 -14.16 -3.50
N ALA A 351 -12.91 -14.18 -4.03
CA ALA A 351 -12.40 -15.46 -4.51
C ALA A 351 -12.65 -16.42 -3.35
N GLU A 352 -13.38 -17.52 -3.57
CA GLU A 352 -13.40 -18.59 -2.59
C GLU A 352 -11.95 -18.74 -2.18
N SER A 353 -11.66 -18.58 -0.88
CA SER A 353 -10.38 -19.03 -0.37
C SER A 353 -10.23 -20.39 -0.99
N ALA A 354 -9.29 -20.57 -1.92
CA ALA A 354 -9.03 -21.89 -2.45
C ALA A 354 -8.84 -22.69 -1.18
N GLU A 355 -9.80 -23.57 -0.86
CA GLU A 355 -9.69 -24.44 0.31
C GLU A 355 -8.27 -24.95 0.23
N ALA A 356 -7.48 -24.70 1.28
CA ALA A 356 -6.08 -25.06 1.26
C ALA A 356 -6.04 -26.54 0.93
N LYS A 357 -5.80 -26.86 -0.36
CA LYS A 357 -5.88 -28.22 -0.83
C LYS A 357 -4.84 -28.94 0.01
N PRO A 358 -5.20 -30.02 0.72
CA PRO A 358 -4.25 -30.75 1.52
C PRO A 358 -3.02 -31.03 0.65
N PRO A 359 -1.79 -30.96 1.19
CA PRO A 359 -0.55 -30.67 0.44
C PRO A 359 -0.17 -31.63 -0.71
N HIS A 360 -1.01 -32.63 -1.02
CA HIS A 360 -0.81 -33.63 -2.05
C HIS A 360 -2.09 -34.01 -2.82
N GLN A 361 -3.15 -33.18 -2.84
CA GLN A 361 -4.28 -33.45 -3.72
C GLN A 361 -3.85 -33.28 -5.18
N PRO A 362 -4.09 -34.28 -6.07
CA PRO A 362 -3.84 -34.13 -7.49
C PRO A 362 -4.59 -32.89 -8.01
N THR A 363 -3.86 -31.96 -8.61
CA THR A 363 -4.47 -30.85 -9.35
C THR A 363 -5.03 -31.38 -10.65
N ASP A 364 -6.15 -30.81 -11.10
CA ASP A 364 -6.61 -31.02 -12.46
C ASP A 364 -5.48 -30.65 -13.44
N GLU A 365 -5.27 -31.48 -14.46
CA GLU A 365 -4.26 -31.16 -15.48
C GLU A 365 -4.59 -29.80 -16.09
N PRO A 366 -3.61 -28.87 -16.17
CA PRO A 366 -3.86 -27.57 -16.75
C PRO A 366 -4.35 -27.76 -18.19
N PRO A 367 -5.36 -26.98 -18.62
CA PRO A 367 -5.83 -27.05 -19.99
C PRO A 367 -4.67 -26.74 -20.95
N ILE A 368 -4.67 -27.42 -22.10
CA ILE A 368 -3.66 -27.21 -23.14
C ILE A 368 -3.59 -25.71 -23.45
N ALA A 369 -2.37 -25.15 -23.34
CA ALA A 369 -2.16 -23.72 -23.51
C ALA A 369 -2.66 -23.24 -24.87
N ALA A 370 -3.70 -22.39 -24.87
CA ALA A 370 -4.31 -21.87 -26.09
C ALA A 370 -3.55 -20.68 -26.70
N THR A 371 -2.54 -20.16 -25.99
CA THR A 371 -1.73 -19.02 -26.43
C THR A 371 -0.25 -19.24 -26.12
N VAL A 372 0.58 -19.07 -27.15
CA VAL A 372 2.03 -19.09 -27.03
C VAL A 372 2.48 -17.69 -26.62
N ARG A 373 3.15 -17.56 -25.46
CA ARG A 373 3.83 -16.31 -25.10
C ARG A 373 4.93 -16.05 -26.13
N SER A 374 5.01 -14.84 -26.68
CA SER A 374 6.16 -14.47 -27.50
C SER A 374 7.40 -14.41 -26.61
N GLN A 375 8.29 -15.38 -26.78
CA GLN A 375 9.61 -15.38 -26.19
C GLN A 375 10.60 -15.12 -27.32
N SER A 376 10.92 -13.86 -27.58
CA SER A 376 12.10 -13.51 -28.40
C SER A 376 13.36 -13.65 -27.54
N VAL A 377 13.70 -14.88 -27.17
CA VAL A 377 15.00 -15.19 -26.58
C VAL A 377 15.97 -15.44 -27.73
N ALA A 378 17.07 -14.69 -27.76
CA ALA A 378 18.12 -14.92 -28.76
C ALA A 378 18.70 -16.34 -28.62
N PRO A 379 19.04 -17.01 -29.73
CA PRO A 379 19.72 -18.31 -29.67
C PRO A 379 21.10 -18.17 -29.00
N PRO A 380 21.63 -19.23 -28.36
CA PRO A 380 22.91 -19.17 -27.70
C PRO A 380 24.07 -19.04 -28.69
N GLU A 381 25.12 -18.34 -28.26
CA GLU A 381 26.35 -18.11 -29.03
C GLU A 381 27.24 -19.36 -29.08
N LYS A 382 28.16 -19.39 -30.05
CA LYS A 382 29.11 -20.50 -30.18
C LYS A 382 30.09 -20.53 -29.00
N GLY A 383 30.17 -21.66 -28.31
CA GLY A 383 31.01 -21.88 -27.13
C GLY A 383 30.42 -21.34 -25.84
N GLU A 384 29.14 -20.94 -25.83
CA GLU A 384 28.49 -20.37 -24.67
C GLU A 384 28.41 -21.36 -23.50
N ARG A 385 28.61 -20.84 -22.29
CA ARG A 385 28.59 -21.60 -21.04
C ARG A 385 27.29 -21.35 -20.31
N ILE A 386 26.48 -22.39 -20.20
CA ILE A 386 25.16 -22.35 -19.56
C ILE A 386 25.27 -23.05 -18.21
N VAL A 387 24.95 -22.34 -17.13
CA VAL A 387 24.96 -22.89 -15.77
C VAL A 387 23.56 -22.84 -15.18
N LEU A 388 23.01 -24.00 -14.81
CA LEU A 388 21.80 -24.06 -13.98
C LEU A 388 22.18 -23.96 -12.51
N VAL A 389 21.63 -22.94 -11.84
CA VAL A 389 21.72 -22.75 -10.38
C VAL A 389 20.29 -22.72 -9.84
N GLY A 390 20.00 -23.55 -8.85
CA GLY A 390 18.65 -23.62 -8.33
C GLY A 390 18.44 -24.78 -7.36
N ASN A 391 17.21 -24.91 -6.89
CA ASN A 391 16.83 -25.89 -5.88
C ASN A 391 16.56 -27.27 -6.49
N GLY A 392 15.73 -28.07 -5.82
CA GLY A 392 15.38 -29.43 -6.22
C GLY A 392 14.84 -29.60 -7.65
N LEU A 393 14.33 -28.56 -8.32
CA LEU A 393 13.98 -28.69 -9.75
C LEU A 393 15.22 -28.83 -10.64
N ALA A 394 16.24 -28.01 -10.41
CA ALA A 394 17.51 -28.09 -11.14
C ALA A 394 18.25 -29.38 -10.79
N GLU A 395 18.31 -29.76 -9.51
CA GLU A 395 18.92 -31.04 -9.09
C GLU A 395 18.23 -32.25 -9.76
N ARG A 396 16.90 -32.26 -9.86
CA ARG A 396 16.19 -33.37 -10.51
C ARG A 396 16.57 -33.56 -11.98
N ASP A 397 16.96 -32.49 -12.67
CA ASP A 397 17.37 -32.58 -14.07
C ASP A 397 18.76 -33.23 -14.23
N THR A 398 19.59 -33.36 -13.18
CA THR A 398 20.84 -34.13 -13.26
C THR A 398 20.61 -35.63 -13.48
N TRP A 399 19.41 -36.12 -13.16
CA TRP A 399 19.07 -37.54 -13.30
C TRP A 399 18.56 -37.90 -14.70
N TYR A 400 18.03 -36.92 -15.43
CA TYR A 400 17.34 -37.15 -16.68
C TYR A 400 17.85 -36.29 -17.85
N SER A 401 18.79 -35.35 -17.59
CA SER A 401 19.55 -34.51 -18.53
C SER A 401 18.78 -34.02 -19.76
N ARG A 402 17.47 -33.80 -19.62
CA ARG A 402 16.60 -33.55 -20.78
C ARG A 402 16.87 -32.18 -21.37
N ILE A 403 17.11 -31.19 -20.50
CA ILE A 403 17.37 -29.81 -20.91
C ILE A 403 18.68 -29.71 -21.69
N GLU A 404 19.76 -30.29 -21.16
CA GLU A 404 21.05 -30.32 -21.84
C GLU A 404 20.95 -31.01 -23.20
N THR A 405 20.31 -32.18 -23.25
CA THR A 405 20.12 -32.95 -24.49
C THR A 405 19.37 -32.13 -25.53
N GLU A 406 18.27 -31.49 -25.15
CA GLU A 406 17.48 -30.64 -26.06
C GLU A 406 18.27 -29.43 -26.56
N LEU A 407 19.08 -28.80 -25.71
CA LEU A 407 19.92 -27.67 -26.11
C LEU A 407 20.97 -28.10 -27.15
N GLN A 408 21.63 -29.23 -26.94
CA GLN A 408 22.62 -29.75 -27.89
C GLN A 408 21.96 -30.18 -29.21
N LEU A 409 20.75 -30.77 -29.16
CA LEU A 409 20.01 -31.16 -30.37
C LEU A 409 19.52 -29.97 -31.19
N ARG A 410 19.08 -28.89 -30.52
CA ARG A 410 18.57 -27.68 -31.19
C ARG A 410 19.69 -26.79 -31.71
N TYR A 411 20.88 -26.83 -31.08
CA TYR A 411 22.03 -25.99 -31.41
C TYR A 411 23.31 -26.82 -31.60
N PRO A 412 23.32 -27.78 -32.56
CA PRO A 412 24.40 -28.77 -32.68
C PRO A 412 25.77 -28.16 -33.01
N ASP A 413 25.80 -27.03 -33.72
CA ASP A 413 27.03 -26.36 -34.14
C ASP A 413 27.54 -25.30 -33.15
N SER A 414 26.74 -25.04 -32.10
CA SER A 414 27.07 -24.01 -31.11
C SER A 414 28.11 -24.49 -30.09
N GLY A 415 28.41 -25.79 -29.97
CA GLY A 415 29.44 -26.28 -29.05
C GLY A 415 29.20 -25.83 -27.60
N LEU A 416 27.95 -25.91 -27.14
CA LEU A 416 27.52 -25.41 -25.85
C LEU A 416 28.18 -26.19 -24.71
N ILE A 417 28.54 -25.50 -23.64
CA ILE A 417 29.06 -26.10 -22.41
C ILE A 417 27.98 -25.96 -21.33
N PHE A 418 27.40 -27.07 -20.93
CA PHE A 418 26.32 -27.09 -19.95
C PHE A 418 26.84 -27.58 -18.58
N ARG A 419 26.45 -26.90 -17.50
CA ARG A 419 26.75 -27.34 -16.14
C ARG A 419 25.53 -27.15 -15.25
N ASN A 420 25.05 -28.24 -14.68
CA ASN A 420 24.01 -28.18 -13.66
C ASN A 420 24.66 -28.19 -12.26
N MET A 421 24.42 -27.13 -11.50
CA MET A 421 24.89 -26.96 -10.12
C MET A 421 23.72 -26.91 -9.13
N GLY A 422 22.53 -27.38 -9.53
CA GLY A 422 21.38 -27.41 -8.64
C GLY A 422 21.53 -28.44 -7.52
N HIS A 423 21.16 -28.06 -6.31
CA HIS A 423 21.15 -28.94 -5.15
C HIS A 423 19.86 -28.76 -4.34
N VAL A 424 19.31 -29.85 -3.81
CA VAL A 424 18.17 -29.73 -2.87
C VAL A 424 18.60 -28.93 -1.64
N GLY A 425 17.85 -27.86 -1.36
CA GLY A 425 18.14 -26.93 -0.27
C GLY A 425 18.74 -25.59 -0.71
N ASP A 426 19.14 -25.45 -1.98
CA ASP A 426 19.54 -24.16 -2.51
C ASP A 426 18.35 -23.21 -2.62
N THR A 427 18.47 -21.99 -2.10
CA THR A 427 17.46 -20.93 -2.34
C THR A 427 18.05 -19.86 -3.26
N PRO A 428 17.56 -19.68 -4.51
CA PRO A 428 18.10 -18.70 -5.47
C PRO A 428 17.92 -17.23 -5.06
N GLY A 429 17.51 -16.96 -3.81
CA GLY A 429 17.44 -15.62 -3.23
C GLY A 429 18.79 -15.18 -2.67
N PHE A 430 18.90 -15.08 -1.35
CA PHE A 430 20.00 -14.37 -0.67
C PHE A 430 21.15 -15.28 -0.18
N ARG A 431 20.90 -16.60 0.00
CA ARG A 431 21.89 -17.59 0.44
C ARG A 431 21.57 -18.95 -0.20
N PRO A 432 22.48 -19.52 -1.02
CA PRO A 432 22.28 -20.86 -1.56
C PRO A 432 22.11 -21.88 -0.42
N HIS A 433 23.09 -21.98 0.49
CA HIS A 433 23.00 -22.84 1.67
C HIS A 433 22.94 -22.05 2.99
N PRO A 434 21.82 -22.06 3.74
CA PRO A 434 21.68 -21.29 4.98
C PRO A 434 22.55 -21.79 6.15
N SER A 435 23.17 -22.98 6.03
CA SER A 435 23.99 -23.61 7.07
C SER A 435 25.51 -23.42 6.92
N ARG A 436 26.00 -22.74 5.87
CA ARG A 436 27.45 -22.53 5.64
C ARG A 436 27.83 -21.06 5.78
N ALA A 437 29.03 -20.82 6.34
CA ALA A 437 29.56 -19.47 6.59
C ALA A 437 30.11 -18.77 5.33
N SER A 438 30.40 -19.52 4.25
CA SER A 438 30.92 -18.99 2.98
C SER A 438 30.12 -19.57 1.81
N GLN A 439 29.86 -18.74 0.80
CA GLN A 439 29.00 -19.06 -0.35
C GLN A 439 29.66 -19.97 -1.41
N TRP A 440 30.96 -20.27 -1.28
CA TRP A 440 31.73 -21.04 -2.26
C TRP A 440 32.58 -22.17 -1.64
N ALA A 441 32.35 -22.51 -0.37
CA ALA A 441 33.13 -23.50 0.37
C ALA A 441 32.45 -24.86 0.45
#